data_AF-A0A1H1LPX3-F1
#
_entry.id   AF-A0A1H1LPX3-F1
#
_cell.length_a   1.000
_cell.length_b   1.000
_cell.length_c   1.000
_cell.angle_alpha   90.00
_cell.angle_beta   90.00
_cell.angle_gamma   90.00
#
_symmetry.space_group_name_H-M   'P 1'
#
loop_
_entity.id
_entity.type
_entity.pdbx_description
1 polymer ?
#
loop_
_entity_poly.entity_id
_entity_poly.type
_entity_poly.pdbx_seq_one_letter_code
_entity_poly.pdbx_strand_id
1 'polypeptide(L)'
;MSEETHIAPAAGEAGKAADPPAPDPVLAGYRRSIDNIDAALIHMLAERFRITQAVGEYKAKATLPPADPERERRQIARLRKLSEEADLDPEFSEKFLRFIIDEVIRHHEKARSR
;
A
#
# COMPACT_ATOMS: atom_id res chain seq x y z
N MET A 1 -37.71 53.02 -42.90
CA MET A 1 -38.25 52.95 -41.53
C MET A 1 -39.06 51.66 -41.42
N SER A 2 -38.46 50.63 -40.83
CA SER A 2 -39.17 49.45 -40.32
C SER A 2 -38.34 48.94 -39.14
N GLU A 3 -39.00 48.94 -37.98
CA GLU A 3 -38.46 48.72 -36.64
C GLU A 3 -38.02 47.28 -36.35
N GLU A 4 -37.17 47.19 -35.32
CA GLU A 4 -36.64 46.01 -34.65
C GLU A 4 -37.69 44.96 -34.27
N THR A 5 -37.28 43.68 -34.30
CA THR A 5 -37.10 42.94 -33.03
C THR A 5 -36.21 41.72 -33.23
N HIS A 6 -34.98 41.83 -32.74
CA HIS A 6 -34.04 40.74 -32.55
C HIS A 6 -34.41 40.02 -31.26
N ILE A 7 -35.06 38.86 -31.35
CA ILE A 7 -35.33 38.02 -30.18
C ILE A 7 -34.09 37.14 -29.97
N ALA A 8 -33.26 37.51 -29.01
CA ALA A 8 -32.21 36.64 -28.48
C ALA A 8 -32.87 35.47 -27.71
N PRO A 9 -32.37 34.24 -27.81
CA PRO A 9 -32.82 33.17 -26.92
C PRO A 9 -32.30 33.46 -25.51
N ALA A 10 -33.21 33.35 -24.54
CA ALA A 10 -32.95 33.53 -23.12
C ALA A 10 -31.83 32.60 -22.64
N ALA A 11 -30.81 33.18 -22.02
CA ALA A 11 -29.86 32.47 -21.19
C ALA A 11 -30.58 32.05 -19.88
N GLY A 12 -30.45 30.78 -19.52
CA GLY A 12 -31.03 30.19 -18.31
C GLY A 12 -31.82 28.95 -18.71
N GLU A 13 -31.30 27.74 -18.56
CA GLU A 13 -30.93 27.18 -17.26
C GLU A 13 -29.52 26.60 -17.31
N ALA A 14 -28.57 27.28 -16.66
CA ALA A 14 -27.36 26.60 -16.20
C ALA A 14 -27.84 25.53 -15.22
N GLY A 15 -27.80 24.26 -15.65
CA GLY A 15 -28.11 23.11 -14.81
C GLY A 15 -27.39 23.26 -13.49
N LYS A 16 -28.16 23.50 -12.43
CA LYS A 16 -27.65 23.66 -11.07
C LYS A 16 -26.85 22.41 -10.77
N ALA A 17 -25.52 22.53 -10.76
CA ALA A 17 -24.64 21.45 -10.33
C ALA A 17 -25.14 21.02 -8.96
N ALA A 18 -25.69 19.81 -8.89
CA ALA A 18 -26.21 19.28 -7.64
C ALA A 18 -25.06 19.28 -6.63
N ASP A 19 -25.32 19.81 -5.43
CA ASP A 19 -24.36 19.72 -4.34
C ASP A 19 -23.89 18.26 -4.20
N PRO A 20 -22.58 18.03 -3.98
CA PRO A 20 -22.09 16.67 -3.82
C PRO A 20 -22.88 15.98 -2.70
N PRO A 21 -23.30 14.71 -2.91
CA PRO A 21 -24.09 14.01 -1.93
C PRO A 21 -23.36 14.01 -0.59
N ALA A 22 -24.10 14.28 0.49
CA ALA A 22 -23.58 14.22 1.84
C ALA A 22 -22.92 12.84 2.08
N PRO A 23 -21.77 12.79 2.77
CA PRO A 23 -21.01 11.55 2.93
C PRO A 23 -21.83 10.48 3.65
N ASP A 24 -21.81 9.26 3.10
CA ASP A 24 -22.48 8.09 3.69
C ASP A 24 -21.81 7.70 5.02
N PRO A 25 -22.53 7.73 6.16
CA PRO A 25 -21.96 7.48 7.47
C PRO A 25 -21.47 6.03 7.67
N VAL A 26 -22.08 5.05 6.98
CA VAL A 26 -21.66 3.65 7.02
C VAL A 26 -20.33 3.49 6.28
N LEU A 27 -20.23 4.06 5.07
CA LEU A 27 -18.99 4.06 4.30
C LEU A 27 -17.86 4.78 5.03
N ALA A 28 -18.16 5.90 5.70
CA ALA A 28 -17.20 6.59 6.56
C ALA A 28 -16.72 5.71 7.72
N GLY A 29 -17.60 4.89 8.29
CA GLY A 29 -17.25 3.89 9.31
C GLY A 29 -16.24 2.86 8.81
N TYR A 30 -16.50 2.24 7.65
CA TYR A 30 -15.58 1.26 7.06
C TYR A 30 -14.22 1.88 6.73
N ARG A 31 -14.20 3.10 6.18
CA ARG A 31 -12.94 3.80 5.86
C ARG A 31 -12.09 4.07 7.10
N ARG A 32 -12.70 4.49 8.21
CA ARG A 32 -11.97 4.64 9.49
C ARG A 32 -11.34 3.33 9.96
N SER A 33 -12.02 2.20 9.79
CA SER A 33 -11.45 0.89 10.13
C SER A 33 -10.28 0.53 9.22
N ILE A 34 -10.38 0.82 7.92
CA ILE A 34 -9.29 0.63 6.95
C ILE A 34 -8.09 1.51 7.33
N ASP A 35 -8.30 2.79 7.61
CA ASP A 35 -7.23 3.72 8.01
C ASP A 35 -6.47 3.22 9.25
N ASN A 36 -7.18 2.63 10.23
CA ASN A 36 -6.56 2.04 11.41
C ASN A 36 -5.71 0.80 11.08
N ILE A 37 -6.21 -0.06 10.18
CA ILE A 37 -5.46 -1.23 9.71
C ILE A 37 -4.20 -0.77 8.97
N ASP A 38 -4.31 0.23 8.10
CA ASP A 38 -3.19 0.78 7.34
C ASP A 38 -2.12 1.37 8.26
N ALA A 39 -2.52 2.10 9.31
CA ALA A 39 -1.60 2.60 10.31
C ALA A 39 -0.85 1.45 11.02
N ALA A 40 -1.57 0.39 11.42
CA ALA A 40 -0.95 -0.79 12.03
C ALA A 40 0.03 -1.48 11.06
N LEU A 41 -0.33 -1.62 9.78
CA LEU A 41 0.54 -2.19 8.75
C LEU A 41 1.85 -1.40 8.62
N ILE A 42 1.78 -0.07 8.57
CA ILE A 42 2.97 0.79 8.49
C ILE A 42 3.87 0.60 9.71
N HIS A 43 3.31 0.57 10.93
CA HIS A 43 4.10 0.35 12.13
C HIS A 43 4.76 -1.04 12.16
N MET A 44 4.04 -2.09 11.75
CA MET A 44 4.59 -3.45 11.67
C MET A 44 5.70 -3.56 10.62
N LEU A 45 5.54 -2.89 9.48
CA LEU A 45 6.59 -2.83 8.45
C LEU A 45 7.83 -2.10 8.97
N ALA A 46 7.67 -0.95 9.62
CA ALA A 46 8.79 -0.20 10.19
C ALA A 46 9.61 -1.06 11.16
N GLU A 47 8.94 -1.80 12.04
CA GLU A 47 9.60 -2.70 12.99
C GLU A 47 10.29 -3.87 12.27
N ARG A 48 9.63 -4.46 11.27
CA ARG A 48 10.24 -5.52 10.45
C ARG A 48 11.51 -5.04 9.77
N PHE A 49 11.51 -3.85 9.19
CA PHE A 49 12.69 -3.26 8.55
C PHE A 49 13.83 -3.05 9.55
N ARG A 50 13.53 -2.50 10.74
CA ARG A 50 14.51 -2.32 11.82
C ARG A 50 15.20 -3.64 12.18
N ILE A 51 14.44 -4.72 12.32
CA ILE A 51 14.99 -6.05 12.61
C ILE A 51 15.81 -6.59 11.43
N THR A 52 15.34 -6.46 10.19
CA THR A 52 16.11 -6.94 9.03
C THR A 52 17.43 -6.19 8.82
N GLN A 53 17.50 -4.91 9.21
CA GLN A 53 18.75 -4.17 9.25
C GLN A 53 19.70 -4.75 10.30
N ALA A 54 19.22 -4.98 11.53
CA ALA A 54 20.02 -5.60 12.59
C ALA A 54 20.53 -7.01 12.19
N VAL A 55 19.71 -7.79 11.49
CA VAL A 55 20.11 -9.10 10.92
C VAL A 55 21.24 -8.92 9.89
N GLY A 56 21.13 -7.93 9.00
CA GLY A 56 22.17 -7.61 8.01
C GLY A 56 23.49 -7.22 8.68
N GLU A 57 23.44 -6.32 9.66
CA GLU A 57 24.60 -5.89 10.45
C GLU A 57 25.26 -7.06 11.19
N TYR A 58 24.46 -7.93 11.82
CA TYR A 58 24.94 -9.12 12.50
C TYR A 58 25.60 -10.10 11.53
N LYS A 59 24.95 -10.39 10.39
CA LYS A 59 25.51 -11.27 9.35
C LYS A 59 26.86 -10.75 8.85
N ALA A 60 26.99 -9.43 8.63
CA ALA A 60 28.25 -8.82 8.23
C ALA A 60 29.35 -9.00 9.30
N LYS A 61 29.03 -8.75 10.58
CA LYS A 61 29.98 -8.93 11.70
C LYS A 61 30.41 -10.39 11.88
N ALA A 62 29.50 -11.34 11.64
CA ALA A 62 29.73 -12.77 11.79
C ALA A 62 30.27 -13.44 10.51
N THR A 63 30.57 -12.69 9.45
CA THR A 63 31.02 -13.20 8.13
C THR A 63 30.06 -14.25 7.55
N LEU A 64 28.76 -14.08 7.81
CA LEU A 64 27.71 -14.93 7.28
C LEU A 64 27.25 -14.46 5.90
N PRO A 65 26.79 -15.37 5.03
CA PRO A 65 26.29 -15.00 3.73
C PRO A 65 25.05 -14.10 3.83
N PRO A 66 24.94 -13.07 2.96
CA PRO A 66 23.80 -12.16 2.97
C PRO A 66 22.49 -12.89 2.63
N ALA A 67 22.54 -13.82 1.66
CA ALA A 67 21.42 -14.64 1.24
C ALA A 67 21.34 -15.96 2.03
N ASP A 68 20.11 -16.42 2.28
CA ASP A 68 19.82 -17.76 2.82
C ASP A 68 18.61 -18.34 2.07
N PRO A 69 18.85 -18.98 0.89
CA PRO A 69 17.77 -19.43 0.01
C PRO A 69 16.82 -20.43 0.68
N GLU A 70 17.33 -21.22 1.62
CA GLU A 70 16.56 -22.22 2.32
C GLU A 70 15.66 -21.57 3.39
N ARG A 71 16.14 -20.52 4.08
CA ARG A 71 15.29 -19.68 4.93
C ARG A 71 14.23 -18.93 4.13
N GLU A 72 14.55 -18.42 2.94
CA GLU A 72 13.60 -17.73 2.05
C GLU A 72 12.48 -18.67 1.60
N ARG A 73 12.80 -19.88 1.13
CA ARG A 73 11.80 -20.90 0.77
C ARG A 73 10.83 -21.22 1.92
N ARG A 74 11.35 -21.42 3.13
CA ARG A 74 10.51 -21.68 4.31
C ARG A 74 9.61 -20.50 4.68
N GLN A 75 10.09 -19.27 4.50
CA GLN A 75 9.27 -18.08 4.74
C GLN A 75 8.12 -17.99 3.74
N ILE A 76 8.38 -18.20 2.45
CA ILE A 76 7.34 -18.23 1.41
C ILE A 76 6.28 -19.29 1.73
N ALA A 77 6.71 -20.54 1.99
CA ALA A 77 5.78 -21.62 2.31
C ALA A 77 4.90 -21.31 3.54
N ARG A 78 5.49 -20.77 4.61
CA ARG A 78 4.75 -20.36 5.81
C ARG A 78 3.75 -19.25 5.51
N LEU A 79 4.13 -18.24 4.73
CA LEU A 79 3.25 -17.10 4.40
C LEU A 79 2.09 -17.51 3.50
N ARG A 80 2.32 -18.39 2.53
CA ARG A 80 1.24 -18.98 1.71
C ARG A 80 0.21 -19.67 2.60
N LYS A 81 0.66 -20.52 3.52
CA LYS A 81 -0.23 -21.19 4.49
C LYS A 81 -1.03 -20.20 5.35
N LEU A 82 -0.36 -19.16 5.89
CA LEU A 82 -1.05 -18.13 6.68
C LEU A 82 -2.08 -17.34 5.85
N SER A 83 -1.88 -17.23 4.54
CA SER A 83 -2.81 -16.54 3.64
C SER A 83 -4.05 -17.39 3.40
N GLU A 84 -3.86 -18.69 3.14
CA GLU A 84 -4.96 -19.66 3.04
C GLU A 84 -5.80 -19.68 4.33
N GLU A 85 -5.17 -19.68 5.50
CA GLU A 85 -5.85 -19.64 6.80
C GLU A 85 -6.62 -18.34 7.07
N ALA A 86 -6.27 -17.25 6.37
CA ALA A 86 -6.86 -15.92 6.53
C ALA A 86 -7.79 -15.53 5.37
N ASP A 87 -8.16 -16.48 4.51
CA ASP A 87 -8.96 -16.24 3.30
C ASP A 87 -8.36 -15.16 2.37
N LEU A 88 -7.03 -15.08 2.33
CA LEU A 88 -6.26 -14.18 1.48
C LEU A 88 -5.57 -14.97 0.36
N ASP A 89 -5.59 -14.43 -0.87
CA ASP A 89 -4.92 -15.03 -2.02
C ASP A 89 -3.42 -15.29 -1.73
N PRO A 90 -2.97 -16.56 -1.73
CA PRO A 90 -1.57 -16.90 -1.47
C PRO A 90 -0.61 -16.31 -2.50
N GLU A 91 -1.04 -16.10 -3.74
CA GLU A 91 -0.22 -15.46 -4.77
C GLU A 91 0.01 -13.98 -4.46
N PHE A 92 -1.02 -13.28 -3.99
CA PHE A 92 -0.91 -11.90 -3.56
C PHE A 92 0.08 -11.77 -2.39
N SER A 93 -0.05 -12.62 -1.37
CA SER A 93 0.86 -12.61 -0.22
C SER A 93 2.31 -12.91 -0.59
N GLU A 94 2.53 -13.82 -1.55
CA GLU A 94 3.86 -14.10 -2.06
C GLU A 94 4.45 -12.89 -2.79
N LYS A 95 3.68 -12.23 -3.67
CA LYS A 95 4.09 -11.00 -4.36
C LYS A 95 4.43 -9.90 -3.36
N PHE A 96 3.59 -9.71 -2.35
CA PHE A 96 3.83 -8.73 -1.28
C PHE A 96 5.12 -9.05 -0.50
N LEU A 97 5.35 -10.31 -0.12
CA LEU A 97 6.57 -10.70 0.57
C LEU A 97 7.82 -10.43 -0.28
N ARG A 98 7.79 -10.79 -1.56
CA ARG A 98 8.90 -10.56 -2.50
C ARG A 98 9.23 -9.07 -2.57
N PHE A 99 8.21 -8.23 -2.74
CA PHE A 99 8.37 -6.77 -2.71
C PHE A 99 9.08 -6.28 -1.44
N ILE A 100 8.68 -6.76 -0.26
CA ILE A 100 9.33 -6.38 1.00
C ILE A 100 10.79 -6.88 1.07
N ILE A 101 11.07 -8.10 0.62
CA ILE A 101 12.44 -8.64 0.57
C ILE A 101 13.33 -7.80 -0.35
N ASP A 102 12.82 -7.44 -1.53
CA ASP A 102 13.55 -6.63 -2.51
C ASP A 102 13.88 -5.23 -1.97
N GLU A 103 13.00 -4.63 -1.17
CA GLU A 103 13.30 -3.35 -0.48
C GLU A 103 14.38 -3.52 0.59
N VAL A 104 14.34 -4.60 1.38
CA VAL A 104 15.38 -4.89 2.38
C VAL A 104 16.76 -5.05 1.71
N ILE A 105 16.84 -5.78 0.60
CA ILE A 105 18.10 -5.98 -0.15
C ILE A 105 18.64 -4.64 -0.64
N ARG A 106 17.80 -3.81 -1.25
CA ARG A 106 18.18 -2.46 -1.70
C ARG A 106 18.71 -1.59 -0.57
N HIS A 107 18.10 -1.66 0.62
CA HIS A 107 18.58 -0.95 1.81
C HIS A 107 19.96 -1.43 2.27
N HIS A 108 20.19 -2.74 2.29
CA HIS A 108 21.50 -3.32 2.67
C HIS A 108 22.60 -2.99 1.64
N GLU A 109 22.27 -2.91 0.36
CA GLU A 109 23.21 -2.47 -0.68
C GLU A 109 23.61 -1.01 -0.50
N LYS A 110 22.64 -0.11 -0.29
CA LYS A 110 22.91 1.32 -0.02
C LYS A 110 23.74 1.55 1.24
N ALA A 111 23.52 0.74 2.28
CA ALA A 111 24.30 0.82 3.52
C ALA A 111 25.75 0.35 3.34
N ARG A 112 26.01 -0.60 2.43
CA ARG A 112 27.37 -1.06 2.09
C ARG A 112 28.14 -0.09 1.20
N SER A 113 27.45 0.78 0.45
CA SER A 113 28.05 1.79 -0.42
C SER A 113 28.36 3.12 0.26
N ARG A 114 28.23 3.21 1.59
CA ARG A 114 28.56 4.38 2.41
C ARG A 114 29.73 4.05 3.33
#